data_AF-A0A7Z9HV82-F1
#
_entry.id   AF-A0A7Z9HV82-F1
#
_cell.length_a   1.000
_cell.length_b   1.000
_cell.length_c   1.000
_cell.angle_alpha   90.00
_cell.angle_beta   90.00
_cell.angle_gamma   90.00
#
_symmetry.space_group_name_H-M   'P 1'
#
loop_
_entity.id
_entity.type
_entity.pdbx_description
1 polymer ?
#
loop_
_entity_poly.entity_id
_entity_poly.type
_entity_poly.pdbx_seq_one_letter_code
_entity_poly.pdbx_strand_id
1 'polypeptide(L)'
;MPQSDQHSDSLPPVWNIRAPRCREFTNRSDTLEDLHQSLLDDHICILAPPQAEMPGIGLSTLALEYAYTHASDYQVVWWMDAEHLSSMCIEFTQLGKALDMVDQKDDNRFFSIDRIKRRLEQHQGWLLIFDNVPDPS
;
A
#
# COMPACT_ATOMS: atom_id res chain seq x y z
N MET A 1 -25.72 2.12 -26.46
CA MET A 1 -24.81 0.96 -26.37
C MET A 1 -23.98 1.18 -25.12
N PRO A 2 -23.91 0.25 -24.16
CA PRO A 2 -23.03 0.44 -23.01
C PRO A 2 -21.58 0.35 -23.50
N GLN A 3 -20.81 1.41 -23.25
CA GLN A 3 -19.36 1.42 -23.47
C GLN A 3 -18.74 0.40 -22.52
N SER A 4 -17.97 -0.53 -23.08
CA SER A 4 -17.14 -1.43 -22.33
C SER A 4 -15.98 -0.63 -21.74
N ASP A 5 -16.02 -0.38 -20.43
CA ASP A 5 -14.86 0.07 -19.65
C ASP A 5 -13.77 -1.00 -19.74
N GLN A 6 -12.84 -0.82 -20.67
CA GLN A 6 -11.56 -1.51 -20.64
C GLN A 6 -10.70 -0.87 -19.54
N HIS A 7 -10.94 -1.23 -18.28
CA HIS A 7 -9.94 -1.04 -17.23
C HIS A 7 -8.71 -1.84 -17.67
N SER A 8 -7.73 -1.13 -18.22
CA SER A 8 -6.46 -1.74 -18.58
C SER A 8 -5.82 -2.23 -17.29
N ASP A 9 -5.35 -3.48 -17.29
CA ASP A 9 -4.57 -4.15 -16.24
C ASP A 9 -3.16 -3.50 -16.13
N SER A 10 -3.10 -2.17 -16.15
CA SER A 10 -1.86 -1.39 -16.13
C SER A 10 -1.47 -1.12 -14.70
N LEU A 11 -0.34 -1.69 -14.30
CA LEU A 11 0.30 -1.35 -13.03
C LEU A 11 0.72 0.13 -13.05
N PRO A 12 0.68 0.80 -11.89
CA PRO A 12 1.09 2.19 -11.77
C PRO A 12 2.57 2.38 -12.10
N PRO A 13 2.99 3.61 -12.44
CA PRO A 13 4.39 3.92 -12.74
C PRO A 13 5.32 3.67 -11.56
N VAL A 14 4.82 3.83 -10.33
CA VAL A 14 5.55 3.49 -9.11
C VAL A 14 4.84 2.32 -8.43
N TRP A 15 5.41 1.13 -8.58
CA TRP A 15 4.87 -0.12 -8.04
C TRP A 15 5.94 -0.88 -7.26
N ASN A 16 5.72 -1.04 -5.96
CA ASN A 16 6.57 -1.85 -5.08
C ASN A 16 5.70 -2.79 -4.26
N ILE A 17 5.31 -3.92 -4.85
CA ILE A 17 4.61 -5.00 -4.14
C ILE A 17 5.55 -6.19 -4.01
N ARG A 18 5.67 -6.73 -2.80
CA ARG A 18 6.63 -7.79 -2.45
C ARG A 18 6.24 -9.20 -2.91
N ALA A 19 4.99 -9.41 -3.31
CA ALA A 19 4.45 -10.73 -3.64
C ALA A 19 3.63 -10.72 -4.95
N PRO A 20 3.64 -11.82 -5.73
CA PRO A 20 2.77 -11.96 -6.89
C PRO A 20 1.30 -12.06 -6.47
N ARG A 21 0.38 -11.60 -7.33
CA ARG A 21 -1.07 -11.73 -7.10
C ARG A 21 -1.44 -13.17 -6.79
N CYS A 22 -2.26 -13.37 -5.77
CA CYS A 22 -2.64 -14.70 -5.33
C CYS A 22 -3.70 -15.29 -6.28
N ARG A 23 -3.38 -16.38 -6.98
CA ARG A 23 -4.30 -17.00 -7.97
C ARG A 23 -5.52 -17.69 -7.34
N GLU A 24 -5.45 -18.01 -6.05
CA GLU A 24 -6.47 -18.80 -5.35
C GLU A 24 -7.36 -17.95 -4.43
N PHE A 25 -7.30 -16.62 -4.53
CA PHE A 25 -8.16 -15.73 -3.76
C PHE A 25 -9.62 -15.92 -4.16
N THR A 26 -10.34 -16.73 -3.39
CA THR A 26 -11.75 -17.09 -3.65
C THR A 26 -12.54 -16.83 -2.37
N ASN A 27 -13.77 -16.30 -2.50
CA ASN A 27 -14.75 -16.08 -1.42
C ASN A 27 -14.47 -14.98 -0.37
N ARG A 28 -13.77 -13.88 -0.71
CA ARG A 28 -13.69 -12.69 0.18
C ARG A 28 -13.99 -11.36 -0.52
N SER A 29 -14.84 -11.39 -1.55
CA SER A 29 -15.23 -10.21 -2.31
C SER A 29 -15.89 -9.15 -1.41
N ASP A 30 -16.74 -9.55 -0.47
CA ASP A 30 -17.42 -8.63 0.45
C ASP A 30 -16.42 -7.93 1.38
N THR A 31 -15.43 -8.65 1.92
CA THR A 31 -14.38 -8.05 2.77
C THR A 31 -13.47 -7.10 2.00
N LEU A 32 -13.26 -7.34 0.70
CA LEU A 32 -12.49 -6.45 -0.16
C LEU A 32 -13.27 -5.16 -0.46
N GLU A 33 -14.58 -5.26 -0.67
CA GLU A 33 -15.47 -4.09 -0.80
C GLU A 33 -15.51 -3.27 0.49
N ASP A 34 -15.64 -3.91 1.65
CA ASP A 34 -15.59 -3.23 2.96
C ASP A 34 -14.27 -2.47 3.15
N LEU A 35 -13.14 -3.08 2.76
CA LEU A 35 -11.83 -2.44 2.76
C LEU A 35 -11.79 -1.25 1.79
N HIS A 36 -12.37 -1.39 0.59
CA HIS A 36 -12.45 -0.31 -0.39
C HIS A 36 -13.22 0.88 0.15
N GLN A 37 -14.41 0.64 0.72
CA GLN A 37 -15.24 1.70 1.31
C GLN A 37 -14.54 2.39 2.48
N SER A 38 -13.90 1.63 3.37
CA SER A 38 -13.12 2.20 4.48
C SER A 38 -11.98 3.10 4.00
N LEU A 39 -11.31 2.73 2.90
CA LEU A 39 -10.26 3.56 2.30
C LEU A 39 -10.82 4.78 1.57
N LEU A 40 -12.02 4.72 1.01
CA LEU A 40 -12.68 5.88 0.41
C LEU A 40 -13.15 6.89 1.47
N ASP A 41 -13.68 6.43 2.59
CA ASP A 41 -14.22 7.29 3.65
C ASP A 41 -13.10 7.91 4.51
N ASP A 42 -12.21 7.08 5.08
CA ASP A 42 -11.23 7.50 6.09
C ASP A 42 -9.79 7.61 5.57
N HIS A 43 -9.54 7.23 4.31
CA HIS A 43 -8.19 7.17 3.67
C HIS A 43 -7.18 6.22 4.35
N ILE A 44 -7.54 5.65 5.50
CA ILE A 44 -6.74 4.74 6.31
C ILE A 44 -7.61 3.57 6.70
N CYS A 45 -7.11 2.35 6.49
CA CYS A 45 -7.74 1.12 6.96
C CYS A 45 -6.71 0.26 7.70
N ILE A 46 -7.08 -0.26 8.86
CA ILE A 46 -6.23 -1.12 9.68
C ILE A 46 -6.74 -2.56 9.55
N LEU A 47 -5.96 -3.41 8.88
CA LEU A 47 -6.21 -4.84 8.81
C LEU A 47 -5.52 -5.54 9.98
N ALA A 48 -6.24 -5.69 11.09
CA ALA A 48 -5.77 -6.44 12.26
C ALA A 48 -6.72 -7.61 12.56
N PRO A 49 -6.22 -8.76 13.03
CA PRO A 49 -7.09 -9.83 13.48
C PRO A 49 -7.94 -9.32 14.66
N PRO A 50 -9.22 -9.72 14.77
CA PRO A 50 -9.97 -9.46 15.99
C PRO A 50 -9.22 -10.06 17.18
N GLN A 51 -9.19 -9.33 18.30
CA GLN A 51 -8.46 -9.72 19.50
C GLN A 51 -8.81 -11.18 19.85
N ALA A 52 -7.81 -12.07 19.74
CA ALA A 52 -7.86 -13.52 19.98
C ALA A 52 -8.08 -14.48 18.79
N GLU A 53 -7.83 -14.09 17.53
CA GLU A 53 -7.78 -15.07 16.42
C GLU A 53 -6.38 -15.29 15.82
N MET A 54 -6.16 -16.55 15.41
CA MET A 54 -4.92 -17.23 15.02
C MET A 54 -4.07 -16.45 13.99
N PRO A 55 -2.72 -16.48 14.07
CA PRO A 55 -1.87 -16.04 12.97
C PRO A 55 -2.23 -16.81 11.68
N GLY A 56 -2.43 -16.08 10.57
CA GLY A 56 -2.65 -16.69 9.24
C GLY A 56 -4.02 -16.50 8.60
N ILE A 57 -4.87 -15.57 9.06
CA ILE A 57 -6.20 -15.28 8.46
C ILE A 57 -6.11 -14.79 7.00
N GLY A 58 -4.91 -14.45 6.51
CA GLY A 58 -4.69 -13.99 5.14
C GLY A 58 -4.96 -12.50 4.94
N LEU A 59 -4.80 -11.68 5.98
CA LEU A 59 -4.95 -10.21 5.91
C LEU A 59 -3.95 -9.60 4.94
N SER A 60 -2.68 -10.04 4.96
CA SER A 60 -1.70 -9.61 3.97
C SER A 60 -2.11 -10.07 2.55
N THR A 61 -2.72 -11.26 2.40
CA THR A 61 -3.28 -11.69 1.11
C THR A 61 -4.44 -10.80 0.65
N LEU A 62 -5.29 -10.35 1.57
CA LEU A 62 -6.39 -9.40 1.29
C LEU A 62 -5.84 -8.03 0.84
N ALA A 63 -4.88 -7.47 1.57
CA ALA A 63 -4.21 -6.22 1.18
C ALA A 63 -3.54 -6.33 -0.18
N LEU A 64 -2.92 -7.48 -0.47
CA LEU A 64 -2.30 -7.77 -1.75
C LEU A 64 -3.33 -7.81 -2.88
N GLU A 65 -4.44 -8.51 -2.69
CA GLU A 65 -5.49 -8.60 -3.71
C GLU A 65 -6.14 -7.24 -3.98
N TYR A 66 -6.36 -6.44 -2.94
CA TYR A 66 -6.83 -5.07 -3.08
C TYR A 66 -5.86 -4.24 -3.92
N ALA A 67 -4.56 -4.29 -3.63
CA ALA A 67 -3.54 -3.55 -4.34
C ALA A 67 -3.51 -3.89 -5.84
N TYR A 68 -3.66 -5.17 -6.21
CA TYR A 68 -3.73 -5.59 -7.61
C TYR A 68 -5.06 -5.20 -8.27
N THR A 69 -6.18 -5.34 -7.55
CA THR A 69 -7.52 -5.07 -8.09
C THR A 69 -7.73 -3.58 -8.38
N HIS A 70 -7.22 -2.71 -7.52
CA HIS A 70 -7.33 -1.26 -7.62
C HIS A 70 -6.05 -0.59 -8.14
N ALA A 71 -5.10 -1.35 -8.69
CA ALA A 71 -3.80 -0.83 -9.10
C ALA A 71 -3.91 0.37 -10.05
N SER A 72 -4.90 0.36 -10.95
CA SER A 72 -5.16 1.42 -11.93
C SER A 72 -5.66 2.73 -11.33
N ASP A 73 -6.20 2.69 -10.10
CA ASP A 73 -6.77 3.85 -9.42
C ASP A 73 -5.68 4.71 -8.77
N TYR A 74 -4.47 4.15 -8.64
CA TYR A 74 -3.33 4.79 -8.02
C TYR A 74 -2.24 5.09 -9.05
N GLN A 75 -1.43 6.10 -8.75
CA GLN A 75 -0.17 6.44 -9.42
C GLN A 75 1.03 5.84 -8.68
N VAL A 76 0.86 5.55 -7.39
CA VAL A 76 1.90 5.01 -6.51
C VAL A 76 1.29 3.93 -5.65
N VAL A 77 1.84 2.72 -5.68
CA VAL A 77 1.49 1.64 -4.76
C VAL A 77 2.77 1.10 -4.13
N TRP A 78 2.87 1.15 -2.81
CA TRP A 78 4.09 0.80 -2.09
C TRP A 78 3.83 -0.06 -0.85
N TRP A 79 4.42 -1.24 -0.82
CA TRP A 79 4.38 -2.18 0.30
C TRP A 79 5.62 -2.05 1.17
N MET A 80 5.42 -1.73 2.44
CA MET A 80 6.48 -1.59 3.45
C MET A 80 6.32 -2.65 4.52
N ASP A 81 7.44 -3.25 4.90
CA ASP A 81 7.50 -4.01 6.15
C ASP A 81 7.74 -3.04 7.32
N ALA A 82 6.78 -3.04 8.23
CA ALA A 82 6.71 -2.14 9.38
C ALA A 82 7.12 -2.83 10.69
N GLU A 83 7.65 -4.05 10.63
CA GLU A 83 8.09 -4.82 11.80
C GLU A 83 9.17 -4.07 12.59
N HIS A 84 10.07 -3.38 11.88
CA HIS A 84 11.18 -2.66 12.48
C HIS A 84 11.34 -1.24 11.91
N LEU A 85 11.64 -0.28 12.79
CA LEU A 85 11.88 1.12 12.41
C LEU A 85 13.02 1.26 11.39
N SER A 86 14.06 0.43 11.49
CA SER A 86 15.14 0.39 10.51
C SER A 86 14.66 -0.01 9.11
N SER A 87 13.78 -1.02 9.02
CA SER A 87 13.16 -1.46 7.76
C SER A 87 12.32 -0.35 7.16
N MET A 88 11.48 0.30 7.98
CA MET A 88 10.66 1.43 7.54
C MET A 88 11.51 2.59 7.01
N CYS A 89 12.59 2.98 7.71
CA CYS A 89 13.47 4.05 7.26
C CYS A 89 14.08 3.75 5.88
N ILE A 90 14.46 2.49 5.63
CA ILE A 90 15.00 2.06 4.34
C ILE A 90 13.91 2.12 3.27
N GLU A 91 12.72 1.59 3.54
CA GLU A 91 11.58 1.60 2.62
C GLU A 91 11.16 3.02 2.23
N PHE A 92 11.03 3.94 3.20
CA PHE A 92 10.75 5.35 2.91
C PHE A 92 11.85 5.98 2.05
N THR A 93 13.12 5.69 2.32
CA THR A 93 14.21 6.20 1.49
C THR A 93 14.11 5.69 0.05
N GLN A 94 13.74 4.43 -0.15
CA GLN A 94 13.52 3.85 -1.48
C GLN A 94 12.31 4.47 -2.18
N LEU A 95 11.19 4.64 -1.48
CA LEU A 95 10.01 5.33 -1.98
C LEU A 95 10.35 6.76 -2.43
N GLY A 96 11.09 7.50 -1.60
CA GLY A 96 11.55 8.85 -1.95
C GLY A 96 12.43 8.91 -3.19
N LYS A 97 13.27 7.89 -3.42
CA LYS A 97 14.05 7.75 -4.66
C LYS A 97 13.16 7.40 -5.86
N ALA A 98 12.20 6.49 -5.69
CA ALA A 98 11.29 6.07 -6.75
C ALA A 98 10.37 7.21 -7.21
N LEU A 99 10.03 8.12 -6.30
CA LEU A 99 9.26 9.32 -6.59
C LEU A 99 10.12 10.49 -7.13
N ASP A 100 11.41 10.27 -7.37
CA ASP A 100 12.39 11.30 -7.75
C ASP A 100 12.44 12.49 -6.77
N MET A 101 12.16 12.22 -5.49
CA MET A 101 12.03 13.23 -4.43
C MET A 101 13.26 13.39 -3.55
N VAL A 102 14.16 12.40 -3.56
CA VAL A 102 15.40 12.42 -2.77
C VAL A 102 16.57 12.55 -3.73
N ASP A 103 17.24 13.70 -3.71
CA ASP A 103 18.53 13.87 -4.37
C ASP A 103 19.47 12.76 -3.89
N GLN A 104 20.07 12.01 -4.83
CA GLN A 104 20.94 10.87 -4.51
C GLN A 104 22.17 11.24 -3.63
N LYS A 105 22.37 12.54 -3.37
CA LYS A 105 23.47 13.12 -2.58
C LYS A 105 23.08 13.48 -1.14
N ASP A 106 21.81 13.44 -0.77
CA ASP A 106 21.35 13.74 0.59
C ASP A 106 21.33 12.47 1.45
N ASP A 107 22.41 12.25 2.20
CA ASP A 107 22.58 11.09 3.12
C ASP A 107 21.77 11.22 4.42
N ASN A 108 21.02 12.32 4.59
CA ASN A 108 20.30 12.61 5.83
C ASN A 108 18.91 11.95 5.87
N ARG A 109 18.90 10.65 6.18
CA ARG A 109 17.71 9.77 6.24
C ARG A 109 16.49 10.34 6.98
N PHE A 110 16.69 11.13 8.05
CA PHE A 110 15.57 11.71 8.84
C PHE A 110 14.91 12.91 8.16
N PHE A 111 15.69 13.75 7.47
CA PHE A 111 15.14 14.86 6.68
C PHE A 111 14.31 14.36 5.48
N SER A 112 14.58 13.13 5.02
CA SER A 112 13.90 12.53 3.89
C SER A 112 12.45 12.12 4.20
N ILE A 113 12.14 11.58 5.39
CA ILE A 113 10.78 11.06 5.70
C ILE A 113 9.75 12.19 5.75
N ASP A 114 10.03 13.28 6.46
CA ASP A 114 9.14 14.44 6.58
C ASP A 114 8.91 15.12 5.21
N ARG A 115 9.93 15.12 4.35
CA ARG A 115 9.82 15.59 2.96
C ARG A 115 8.94 14.67 2.10
N ILE A 116 9.08 13.35 2.26
CA ILE A 116 8.24 12.37 1.56
C ILE A 116 6.78 12.52 2.01
N LYS A 117 6.52 12.61 3.32
CA LYS A 117 5.17 12.82 3.88
C LYS A 117 4.50 14.06 3.29
N ARG A 118 5.16 15.22 3.39
CA ARG A 118 4.63 16.48 2.82
C ARG A 118 4.29 16.37 1.34
N ARG A 119 5.02 15.55 0.60
CA ARG A 119 4.77 15.44 -0.83
C ARG A 119 3.73 14.39 -1.18
N LEU A 120 3.61 13.32 -0.40
CA LEU A 120 2.44 12.46 -0.45
C LEU A 120 1.17 13.25 -0.12
N GLU A 121 1.20 14.17 0.85
CA GLU A 121 0.08 15.08 1.12
C GLU A 121 -0.28 16.00 -0.07
N GLN A 122 0.70 16.31 -0.92
CA GLN A 122 0.51 17.15 -2.12
C GLN A 122 0.13 16.37 -3.38
N HIS A 123 0.23 15.04 -3.35
CA HIS A 123 -0.09 14.18 -4.48
C HIS A 123 -1.32 13.33 -4.16
N GLN A 124 -2.18 13.14 -5.14
CA GLN A 124 -3.33 12.25 -5.01
C GLN A 124 -3.03 10.90 -5.69
N GLY A 125 -3.80 9.88 -5.32
CA GLY A 125 -3.69 8.56 -5.93
C GLY A 125 -2.45 7.80 -5.48
N TRP A 126 -2.16 7.75 -4.19
CA TRP A 126 -1.17 6.83 -3.64
C TRP A 126 -1.81 5.83 -2.69
N LEU A 127 -1.27 4.62 -2.65
CA LEU A 127 -1.61 3.55 -1.71
C LEU A 127 -0.34 3.09 -1.02
N LEU A 128 -0.29 3.25 0.30
CA LEU A 128 0.79 2.73 1.14
C LEU A 128 0.27 1.59 2.00
N ILE A 129 0.93 0.43 1.93
CA ILE A 129 0.57 -0.76 2.70
C ILE A 129 1.68 -1.02 3.71
N PHE A 130 1.37 -0.97 4.99
CA PHE A 130 2.27 -1.29 6.09
C PHE A 130 1.95 -2.70 6.61
N ASP A 131 2.83 -3.65 6.36
CA ASP A 131 2.69 -5.04 6.80
C ASP A 131 3.48 -5.30 8.08
N ASN A 132 3.06 -6.27 8.89
CA ASN A 132 3.72 -6.63 10.16
C ASN A 132 3.86 -5.50 11.19
N VAL A 133 2.88 -4.60 11.29
CA VAL A 133 2.89 -3.51 12.29
C VAL A 133 2.72 -4.09 13.72
N PRO A 134 3.69 -3.92 14.64
CA PRO A 134 3.66 -4.57 15.96
C PRO A 134 2.68 -3.94 16.96
N ASP A 135 2.29 -2.68 16.76
CA ASP A 135 1.23 -1.99 17.50
C ASP A 135 0.55 -0.96 16.57
N PRO A 136 -0.58 -1.32 15.94
CA PRO A 136 -1.24 -0.45 14.97
C PRO A 136 -2.21 0.58 15.61
N SER A 137 -2.20 0.72 16.94
CA SER A 137 -3.22 1.43 17.74
C SER A 137 -2.89 2.88 18.08
#